data_AF-A0A1M6UCR1-F1
#
_entry.id   AF-A0A1M6UCR1-F1
#
_cell.length_a   1.000
_cell.length_b   1.000
_cell.length_c   1.000
_cell.angle_alpha   90.00
_cell.angle_beta   90.00
_cell.angle_gamma   90.00
#
_symmetry.space_group_name_H-M   'P 1'
#
loop_
_entity.id
_entity.type
_entity.pdbx_description
1 polymer ?
#
loop_
_entity_poly.entity_id
_entity_poly.type
_entity_poly.pdbx_seq_one_letter_code
_entity_poly.pdbx_strand_id
1 'polypeptide(L)'
;MKKAYTFLFGMFMFVACSDDNPTSGLDNTQNKNPSVQSNVDFGEGYTYAIPIKYDEATGRVYQGTYACNYHPDTKTFAWEEYPESLDPGTYKVVGDSLWMGPTEKQVSEDSDEQQFLDTYYNYETLSLSNDHNDIYGTWKVTGCRRNLGDTEIKCSKYIGGISGIARTMQITKDSIYITTTVETDNLEPNDVNIEKIINRSFGFDIGDAIIKQLMIENTIKKESKDFLKQSFSIGNQLFEVTSTPKFDATGMNYISTISSNGKTCTNTQRLGFINEKLCKEETAEFLLSARDKSDDQSYYKEGPVEGFSIGNDDEFNKCAKELPTEETKQLLRQYSRE
;
A
#
# COMPACT_ATOMS: atom_id res chain seq x y z
N MET A 1 -9.79 -6.19 46.79
CA MET A 1 -10.45 -5.00 47.37
C MET A 1 -10.96 -4.14 46.22
N LYS A 2 -12.23 -3.70 46.31
CA LYS A 2 -12.98 -2.90 45.34
C LYS A 2 -12.61 -1.40 45.44
N LYS A 3 -12.66 -0.68 44.31
CA LYS A 3 -13.41 0.58 44.05
C LYS A 3 -13.53 0.67 42.50
N ALA A 4 -14.66 0.54 41.79
CA ALA A 4 -16.02 1.08 41.91
C ALA A 4 -16.09 2.61 41.82
N TYR A 5 -16.38 3.11 40.61
CA TYR A 5 -17.21 4.30 40.43
C TYR A 5 -18.29 3.99 39.40
N THR A 6 -19.51 3.88 39.90
CA THR A 6 -20.76 3.91 39.15
C THR A 6 -21.28 5.34 39.24
N PHE A 7 -21.65 5.93 38.11
CA PHE A 7 -22.76 6.89 38.08
C PHE A 7 -23.72 6.41 37.01
N LEU A 8 -24.92 6.06 37.47
CA LEU A 8 -26.08 5.61 36.72
C LEU A 8 -27.14 6.67 36.98
N PHE A 9 -27.83 7.13 35.93
CA PHE A 9 -29.25 7.54 35.87
C PHE A 9 -29.44 8.20 34.49
N GLY A 10 -30.41 7.84 33.64
CA GLY A 10 -31.51 6.90 33.80
C GLY A 10 -32.13 6.54 32.44
N MET A 11 -32.91 5.47 32.47
CA MET A 11 -33.66 4.87 31.35
C MET A 11 -34.72 5.82 30.79
N PHE A 12 -34.96 5.73 29.47
CA PHE A 12 -36.29 5.45 28.93
C PHE A 12 -36.16 4.51 27.72
N MET A 13 -36.91 3.40 27.77
CA MET A 13 -37.13 2.50 26.65
C MET A 13 -38.14 3.13 25.69
N PHE A 14 -37.87 3.06 24.38
CA PHE A 14 -38.89 2.77 23.36
C PHE A 14 -38.26 1.92 22.26
N VAL A 15 -38.80 0.71 22.10
CA VAL A 15 -38.65 -0.10 20.90
C VAL A 15 -39.63 0.44 19.87
N ALA A 16 -39.14 0.82 18.69
CA ALA A 16 -39.91 0.84 17.46
C ALA A 16 -38.95 0.67 16.27
N CYS A 17 -39.07 -0.46 15.59
CA CYS A 17 -38.58 -0.62 14.23
C CYS A 17 -39.43 0.26 13.30
N SER A 18 -38.81 1.13 12.51
CA SER A 18 -39.09 1.30 11.07
C SER A 18 -38.18 2.36 10.46
N ASP A 19 -37.54 1.99 9.36
CA ASP A 19 -37.36 2.77 8.13
C ASP A 19 -37.32 4.30 8.26
N ASP A 20 -36.10 4.86 8.19
CA ASP A 20 -35.69 5.79 7.13
C ASP A 20 -34.41 6.50 7.56
N ASN A 21 -33.34 6.18 6.84
CA ASN A 21 -32.04 6.81 6.94
C ASN A 21 -32.01 7.98 5.94
N PRO A 22 -31.81 9.25 6.35
CA PRO A 22 -31.43 10.28 5.39
C PRO A 22 -29.90 10.36 5.33
N THR A 23 -29.34 9.68 4.33
CA THR A 23 -28.08 10.06 3.71
C THR A 23 -28.24 11.40 2.99
N SER A 24 -27.36 12.35 3.27
CA SER A 24 -27.10 13.52 2.39
C SER A 24 -25.65 13.97 2.60
N GLY A 25 -24.76 13.98 1.63
CA GLY A 25 -24.91 13.61 0.23
C GLY A 25 -23.53 13.45 -0.42
N LEU A 26 -23.49 12.56 -1.39
CA LEU A 26 -22.59 12.62 -2.53
C LEU A 26 -23.43 12.13 -3.70
N ASP A 27 -23.76 13.06 -4.58
CA ASP A 27 -24.74 12.90 -5.64
C ASP A 27 -24.37 11.76 -6.58
N ASN A 28 -25.42 10.98 -6.85
CA ASN A 28 -25.43 9.78 -7.65
C ASN A 28 -25.95 10.18 -9.04
N THR A 29 -25.11 10.10 -10.07
CA THR A 29 -25.60 10.02 -11.45
C THR A 29 -25.21 8.68 -12.05
N GLN A 30 -26.03 7.66 -11.78
CA GLN A 30 -26.13 6.47 -12.61
C GLN A 30 -27.09 6.75 -13.77
N ASN A 31 -26.66 6.43 -15.00
CA ASN A 31 -27.59 6.14 -16.07
C ASN A 31 -27.14 4.90 -16.87
N LYS A 32 -27.92 3.84 -16.67
CA LYS A 32 -28.37 2.76 -17.56
C LYS A 32 -27.41 2.06 -18.55
N ASN A 33 -27.34 0.75 -18.32
CA ASN A 33 -27.00 -0.41 -19.16
C ASN A 33 -25.51 -0.64 -19.54
N PRO A 34 -24.95 -1.82 -19.18
CA PRO A 34 -23.55 -2.14 -19.36
C PRO A 34 -23.31 -2.69 -20.77
N SER A 35 -22.69 -1.90 -21.63
CA SER A 35 -22.05 -2.44 -22.83
C SER A 35 -20.62 -1.92 -22.92
N VAL A 36 -19.69 -2.86 -22.73
CA VAL A 36 -18.33 -2.89 -23.28
C VAL A 36 -17.37 -1.77 -22.83
N GLN A 37 -16.27 -2.20 -22.20
CA GLN A 37 -15.20 -1.40 -21.59
C GLN A 37 -15.61 -0.62 -20.34
N SER A 38 -15.25 -1.17 -19.17
CA SER A 38 -14.97 -0.31 -18.02
C SER A 38 -13.84 0.63 -18.44
N ASN A 39 -14.16 1.90 -18.71
CA ASN A 39 -13.17 2.96 -18.80
C ASN A 39 -12.52 3.06 -17.41
N VAL A 40 -11.40 2.36 -17.24
CA VAL A 40 -10.57 2.50 -16.05
C VAL A 40 -9.84 3.83 -16.20
N ASP A 41 -10.17 4.78 -15.33
CA ASP A 41 -9.49 6.06 -15.27
C ASP A 41 -8.25 5.93 -14.38
N PHE A 42 -7.11 5.70 -15.02
CA PHE A 42 -5.82 5.67 -14.34
C PHE A 42 -5.26 7.06 -14.07
N GLY A 43 -5.93 8.13 -14.50
CA GLY A 43 -5.48 9.52 -14.40
C GLY A 43 -4.14 9.79 -15.10
N GLU A 44 -3.56 10.95 -14.81
CA GLU A 44 -2.23 11.35 -15.31
C GLU A 44 -1.08 10.79 -14.45
N GLY A 45 -1.41 10.10 -13.35
CA GLY A 45 -0.46 9.60 -12.36
C GLY A 45 -0.46 10.40 -11.07
N TYR A 46 0.35 9.94 -10.13
CA TYR A 46 0.53 10.52 -8.81
C TYR A 46 2.00 10.94 -8.61
N THR A 47 2.23 12.21 -8.30
CA THR A 47 3.56 12.76 -8.03
C THR A 47 3.69 13.18 -6.58
N TYR A 48 4.76 12.76 -5.93
CA TYR A 48 5.16 13.27 -4.62
C TYR A 48 6.61 13.73 -4.66
N ALA A 49 6.97 14.63 -3.74
CA ALA A 49 8.30 15.19 -3.63
C ALA A 49 8.94 14.77 -2.31
N ILE A 50 10.21 14.40 -2.36
CA ILE A 50 11.05 14.16 -1.20
C ILE A 50 12.13 15.24 -1.20
N PRO A 51 12.20 16.10 -0.16
CA PRO A 51 13.30 17.03 0.02
C PRO A 51 14.61 16.27 0.16
N ILE A 52 15.65 16.73 -0.53
CA ILE A 52 16.97 16.12 -0.46
C ILE A 52 18.09 17.14 -0.26
N LYS A 53 19.23 16.62 0.17
CA LYS A 53 20.53 17.28 0.04
C LYS A 53 21.50 16.30 -0.62
N TYR A 54 22.19 16.74 -1.67
CA TYR A 54 23.24 15.95 -2.31
C TYR A 54 24.62 16.56 -2.01
N ASP A 55 25.54 15.73 -1.54
CA ASP A 55 26.95 16.09 -1.39
C ASP A 55 27.74 15.57 -2.60
N GLU A 56 28.00 16.46 -3.55
CA GLU A 56 28.76 16.18 -4.77
C GLU A 56 30.18 15.67 -4.49
N ALA A 57 30.79 16.04 -3.35
CA ALA A 57 32.16 15.62 -3.02
C ALA A 57 32.23 14.15 -2.59
N THR A 58 31.17 13.64 -1.95
CA THR A 58 31.13 12.27 -1.40
C THR A 58 30.17 11.34 -2.14
N GLY A 59 29.29 11.88 -2.99
CA GLY A 59 28.21 11.13 -3.65
C GLY A 59 27.07 10.73 -2.72
N ARG A 60 26.99 11.33 -1.53
CA ARG A 60 25.98 11.02 -0.50
C ARG A 60 24.71 11.82 -0.74
N VAL A 61 23.56 11.15 -0.64
CA VAL A 61 22.23 11.76 -0.70
C VAL A 61 21.54 11.60 0.64
N TYR A 62 21.11 12.72 1.21
CA TYR A 62 20.28 12.80 2.40
C TYR A 62 18.84 13.00 1.94
N GLN A 63 17.97 12.03 2.17
CA GLN A 63 16.56 12.09 1.79
C GLN A 63 15.71 12.52 2.97
N GLY A 64 14.53 13.10 2.70
CA GLY A 64 13.58 13.47 3.75
C GLY A 64 14.06 14.59 4.66
N THR A 65 15.00 15.45 4.19
CA THR A 65 15.63 16.49 5.02
C THR A 65 14.62 17.44 5.67
N TYR A 66 13.41 17.52 5.14
CA TYR A 66 12.24 18.12 5.78
C TYR A 66 11.07 17.15 5.75
N ALA A 67 10.31 17.12 6.84
CA ALA A 67 9.11 16.29 6.97
C ALA A 67 8.04 16.98 7.83
N CYS A 68 6.84 16.39 7.86
CA CYS A 68 5.76 16.86 8.71
C CYS A 68 5.86 16.22 10.10
N ASN A 69 6.43 16.92 11.07
CA ASN A 69 6.68 16.38 12.41
C ASN A 69 5.51 16.62 13.35
N TYR A 70 5.14 15.59 14.11
CA TYR A 70 4.16 15.70 15.19
C TYR A 70 4.86 16.06 16.49
N HIS A 71 4.44 17.16 17.13
CA HIS A 71 4.93 17.58 18.44
C HIS A 71 3.95 17.15 19.54
N PRO A 72 4.26 16.13 20.36
CA PRO A 72 3.32 15.61 21.35
C PRO A 72 2.95 16.62 22.43
N ASP A 73 3.89 17.48 22.82
CA ASP A 73 3.71 18.48 23.89
C ASP A 73 2.67 19.53 23.53
N THR A 74 2.70 20.00 22.29
CA THR A 74 1.76 21.01 21.77
C THR A 74 0.57 20.40 21.03
N LYS A 75 0.65 19.10 20.68
CA LYS A 75 -0.29 18.37 19.82
C LYS A 75 -0.49 19.06 18.46
N THR A 76 0.59 19.60 17.90
CA THR A 76 0.60 20.31 16.62
C THR A 76 1.54 19.66 15.62
N PHE A 77 1.36 19.99 14.35
CA PHE A 77 2.25 19.59 13.26
C PHE A 77 3.07 20.78 12.79
N ALA A 78 4.31 20.52 12.39
CA ALA A 78 5.17 21.50 11.73
C ALA A 78 5.94 20.85 10.58
N TRP A 79 6.08 21.58 9.48
CA TRP A 79 7.00 21.21 8.42
C TRP A 79 8.39 21.74 8.78
N GLU A 80 9.29 20.86 9.17
CA GLU A 80 10.59 21.24 9.73
C GLU A 80 11.69 20.25 9.31
N GLU A 81 12.94 20.65 9.55
CA GLU A 81 14.11 19.81 9.27
C GLU A 81 13.99 18.51 10.06
N TYR A 82 14.24 17.38 9.42
CA TYR A 82 14.14 16.05 10.03
C TYR A 82 15.54 15.43 10.15
N PRO A 83 16.17 15.51 11.33
CA PRO A 83 17.56 15.07 11.50
C PRO A 83 17.73 13.56 11.43
N GLU A 84 16.68 12.77 11.71
CA GLU A 84 16.77 11.32 11.73
C GLU A 84 16.76 10.69 10.33
N SER A 85 16.34 11.42 9.28
CA SER A 85 16.52 10.96 7.90
C SER A 85 17.89 11.32 7.30
N LEU A 86 18.82 11.81 8.13
CA LEU A 86 20.16 12.15 7.67
C LEU A 86 21.07 10.93 7.46
N ASP A 87 20.58 9.71 7.61
CA ASP A 87 21.31 8.53 7.17
C ASP A 87 21.46 8.54 5.64
N PRO A 88 22.67 8.74 5.09
CA PRO A 88 22.82 8.99 3.68
C PRO A 88 22.74 7.69 2.87
N GLY A 89 22.03 7.76 1.76
CA GLY A 89 22.21 6.83 0.64
C GLY A 89 23.38 7.25 -0.25
N THR A 90 23.79 6.38 -1.17
CA THR A 90 24.77 6.69 -2.21
C THR A 90 24.12 6.64 -3.59
N TYR A 91 24.38 7.67 -4.39
CA TYR A 91 23.94 7.75 -5.78
C TYR A 91 25.17 7.71 -6.67
N LYS A 92 25.21 6.74 -7.60
CA LYS A 92 26.34 6.51 -8.48
C LYS A 92 25.88 6.42 -9.93
N VAL A 93 26.37 7.36 -10.75
CA VAL A 93 26.12 7.38 -12.19
C VAL A 93 27.21 6.62 -12.94
N VAL A 94 26.83 5.73 -13.84
CA VAL A 94 27.71 5.00 -14.77
C VAL A 94 27.08 5.02 -16.15
N GLY A 95 27.51 5.96 -17.01
CA GLY A 95 26.84 6.21 -18.29
C GLY A 95 25.39 6.60 -18.06
N ASP A 96 24.47 5.88 -18.70
CA ASP A 96 23.02 6.11 -18.62
C ASP A 96 22.33 5.36 -17.45
N SER A 97 23.12 4.89 -16.48
CA SER A 97 22.65 4.13 -15.31
C SER A 97 22.92 4.87 -14.01
N LEU A 98 21.86 5.08 -13.21
CA LEU A 98 21.93 5.54 -11.83
C LEU A 98 21.71 4.36 -10.89
N TRP A 99 22.71 4.10 -10.04
CA TRP A 99 22.66 3.11 -8.97
C TRP A 99 22.43 3.83 -7.63
N MET A 100 21.41 3.39 -6.89
CA MET A 100 21.04 3.96 -5.58
C MET A 100 21.03 2.86 -4.52
N GLY A 101 21.78 3.03 -3.44
CA GLY A 101 21.85 2.06 -2.34
C GLY A 101 22.29 2.70 -1.01
N PRO A 102 22.54 1.91 0.04
CA PRO A 102 23.05 2.45 1.30
C PRO A 102 24.52 2.89 1.14
N THR A 103 25.03 3.67 2.09
CA THR A 103 26.45 4.10 2.07
C THR A 103 27.41 2.95 2.35
N GLU A 104 27.03 2.01 3.21
CA GLU A 104 27.86 0.88 3.61
C GLU A 104 27.04 -0.40 3.65
N LYS A 105 27.71 -1.53 3.41
CA LYS A 105 27.12 -2.86 3.56
C LYS A 105 27.01 -3.18 5.06
N GLN A 106 25.82 -3.53 5.51
CA GLN A 106 25.58 -4.05 6.85
C GLN A 106 25.99 -5.53 6.93
N VAL A 107 26.65 -5.91 8.01
CA VAL A 107 27.16 -7.27 8.21
C VAL A 107 26.70 -7.80 9.56
N SER A 108 26.17 -9.01 9.57
CA SER A 108 25.87 -9.79 10.77
C SER A 108 26.65 -11.11 10.76
N GLU A 109 26.99 -11.60 11.95
CA GLU A 109 27.56 -12.94 12.15
C GLU A 109 26.48 -14.04 12.12
N ASP A 110 25.20 -13.69 12.26
CA ASP A 110 24.07 -14.60 12.12
C ASP A 110 23.69 -14.73 10.63
N SER A 111 23.60 -15.95 10.12
CA SER A 111 23.32 -16.21 8.70
C SER A 111 21.90 -15.83 8.28
N ASP A 112 20.91 -16.01 9.16
CA ASP A 112 19.51 -15.69 8.86
C ASP A 112 19.34 -14.17 8.88
N GLU A 113 19.98 -13.49 9.83
CA GLU A 113 20.04 -12.04 9.86
C GLU A 113 20.81 -11.48 8.65
N GLN A 114 21.95 -12.07 8.27
CA GLN A 114 22.70 -11.64 7.09
C GLN A 114 21.87 -11.81 5.81
N GLN A 115 21.11 -12.90 5.68
CA GLN A 115 20.21 -13.10 4.55
C GLN A 115 19.10 -12.04 4.53
N PHE A 116 18.57 -11.67 5.70
CA PHE A 116 17.61 -10.59 5.82
C PHE A 116 18.24 -9.24 5.40
N LEU A 117 19.41 -8.90 5.94
CA LEU A 117 20.15 -7.68 5.57
C LEU A 117 20.43 -7.62 4.06
N ASP A 118 20.88 -8.71 3.44
CA ASP A 118 21.13 -8.76 2.00
C ASP A 118 19.86 -8.63 1.17
N THR A 119 18.73 -9.13 1.67
CA THR A 119 17.45 -9.05 0.96
C THR A 119 16.84 -7.65 1.02
N TYR A 120 17.01 -6.93 2.15
CA TYR A 120 16.25 -5.71 2.47
C TYR A 120 17.09 -4.43 2.58
N TYR A 121 18.39 -4.53 2.84
CA TYR A 121 19.25 -3.36 3.08
C TYR A 121 20.50 -3.31 2.21
N ASN A 122 21.18 -4.43 1.96
CA ASN A 122 22.46 -4.44 1.23
C ASN A 122 22.30 -4.62 -0.29
N TYR A 123 21.45 -3.82 -0.92
CA TYR A 123 21.31 -3.82 -2.37
C TYR A 123 21.30 -2.41 -2.94
N GLU A 124 21.68 -2.31 -4.21
CA GLU A 124 21.50 -1.12 -5.03
C GLU A 124 20.34 -1.36 -6.01
N THR A 125 19.56 -0.31 -6.25
CA THR A 125 18.52 -0.27 -7.28
C THR A 125 19.01 0.49 -8.50
N LEU A 126 18.49 0.12 -9.67
CA LEU A 126 18.86 0.71 -10.94
C LEU A 126 17.75 1.63 -11.47
N SER A 127 18.14 2.82 -11.91
CA SER A 127 17.34 3.69 -12.77
C SER A 127 18.10 4.05 -14.04
N LEU A 128 17.40 4.29 -15.14
CA LEU A 128 17.99 4.55 -16.45
C LEU A 128 17.58 5.92 -16.98
N SER A 129 18.49 6.64 -17.63
CA SER A 129 18.19 7.93 -18.26
C SER A 129 19.12 8.20 -19.43
N ASN A 130 18.57 8.81 -20.49
CA ASN A 130 19.35 9.39 -21.59
C ASN A 130 19.33 10.93 -21.54
N ASP A 131 18.76 11.51 -20.50
CA ASP A 131 18.58 12.96 -20.30
C ASP A 131 18.91 13.32 -18.84
N HIS A 132 20.21 13.41 -18.56
CA HIS A 132 20.75 13.73 -17.25
C HIS A 132 22.07 14.51 -17.35
N ASN A 133 22.36 15.24 -16.28
CA ASN A 133 23.65 15.85 -16.01
C ASN A 133 24.09 15.45 -14.60
N ASP A 134 24.99 14.46 -14.54
CA ASP A 134 25.28 13.72 -13.30
C ASP A 134 23.98 13.14 -12.72
N ILE A 135 23.70 13.26 -11.42
CA ILE A 135 22.46 12.72 -10.86
C ILE A 135 21.23 13.56 -11.25
N TYR A 136 21.39 14.82 -11.68
CA TYR A 136 20.28 15.72 -11.94
C TYR A 136 19.65 15.43 -13.29
N GLY A 137 18.33 15.26 -13.33
CA GLY A 137 17.61 14.90 -14.54
C GLY A 137 16.47 13.94 -14.27
N THR A 138 15.97 13.34 -15.33
CA THR A 138 14.80 12.45 -15.27
C THR A 138 15.23 11.02 -15.45
N TRP A 139 14.96 10.18 -14.46
CA TRP A 139 15.35 8.78 -14.41
C TRP A 139 14.14 7.86 -14.44
N LYS A 140 14.12 6.89 -15.36
CA LYS A 140 13.15 5.80 -15.36
C LYS A 140 13.57 4.77 -14.31
N VAL A 141 12.77 4.63 -13.26
CA VAL A 141 13.02 3.62 -12.22
C VAL A 141 12.77 2.23 -12.80
N THR A 142 13.68 1.30 -12.52
CA THR A 142 13.53 -0.10 -12.94
C THR A 142 13.23 -1.00 -11.74
N GLY A 143 12.71 -2.21 -11.99
CA GLY A 143 12.64 -3.26 -10.95
C GLY A 143 13.95 -4.05 -10.82
N CYS A 144 15.07 -3.54 -11.33
CA CYS A 144 16.36 -4.19 -11.27
C CYS A 144 17.13 -3.79 -10.02
N ARG A 145 17.73 -4.79 -9.36
CA ARG A 145 18.60 -4.62 -8.21
C ARG A 145 19.81 -5.54 -8.29
N ARG A 146 20.87 -5.20 -7.56
CA ARG A 146 22.01 -6.07 -7.28
C ARG A 146 22.41 -5.95 -5.82
N ASN A 147 22.92 -7.02 -5.22
CA ASN A 147 23.46 -6.92 -3.87
C ASN A 147 24.78 -6.14 -3.89
N LEU A 148 25.12 -5.51 -2.77
CA LEU A 148 26.40 -4.83 -2.61
C LEU A 148 27.57 -5.83 -2.66
N GLY A 149 28.47 -5.60 -3.60
CA GLY A 149 29.63 -6.45 -3.89
C GLY A 149 29.38 -7.50 -4.98
N ASP A 150 28.12 -7.69 -5.41
CA ASP A 150 27.77 -8.62 -6.48
C ASP A 150 27.76 -7.94 -7.85
N THR A 151 28.02 -8.71 -8.90
CA THR A 151 27.92 -8.26 -10.30
C THR A 151 26.61 -8.69 -10.98
N GLU A 152 25.89 -9.65 -10.38
CA GLU A 152 24.63 -10.16 -10.92
C GLU A 152 23.51 -9.13 -10.72
N ILE A 153 22.84 -8.76 -11.80
CA ILE A 153 21.68 -7.86 -11.79
C ILE A 153 20.41 -8.70 -11.92
N LYS A 154 19.54 -8.62 -10.93
CA LYS A 154 18.25 -9.31 -10.90
C LYS A 154 17.14 -8.32 -11.17
N CYS A 155 16.42 -8.53 -12.26
CA CYS A 155 15.31 -7.68 -12.65
C CYS A 155 13.97 -8.32 -12.33
N SER A 156 13.09 -7.52 -11.76
CA SER A 156 11.69 -7.83 -11.53
C SER A 156 10.82 -6.91 -12.37
N LYS A 157 9.65 -7.40 -12.80
CA LYS A 157 8.58 -6.56 -13.36
C LYS A 157 7.88 -5.70 -12.29
N TYR A 158 8.12 -6.01 -11.00
CA TYR A 158 7.61 -5.25 -9.87
C TYR A 158 8.56 -4.08 -9.55
N ILE A 159 8.02 -2.86 -9.48
CA ILE A 159 8.74 -1.66 -9.06
C ILE A 159 8.23 -1.29 -7.66
N GLY A 160 9.12 -1.33 -6.66
CA GLY A 160 8.72 -1.08 -5.26
C GLY A 160 7.61 -2.02 -4.77
N GLY A 161 7.62 -3.28 -5.21
CA GLY A 161 6.63 -4.30 -4.84
C GLY A 161 5.32 -4.25 -5.62
N ILE A 162 5.15 -3.32 -6.56
CA ILE A 162 3.92 -3.13 -7.34
C ILE A 162 4.18 -3.48 -8.81
N SER A 163 3.34 -4.32 -9.41
CA SER A 163 3.38 -4.63 -10.86
C SER A 163 2.51 -3.65 -11.65
N GLY A 164 2.82 -3.50 -12.95
CA GLY A 164 2.03 -2.69 -13.87
C GLY A 164 1.99 -1.19 -13.57
N ILE A 165 3.02 -0.71 -12.88
CA ILE A 165 3.28 0.72 -12.73
C ILE A 165 4.58 1.08 -13.44
N ALA A 166 4.64 2.31 -13.92
CA ALA A 166 5.90 2.97 -14.27
C ALA A 166 6.20 4.03 -13.21
N ARG A 167 7.47 4.16 -12.85
CA ARG A 167 7.95 5.24 -11.98
C ARG A 167 9.02 6.05 -12.68
N THR A 168 8.83 7.37 -12.67
CA THR A 168 9.81 8.33 -13.13
C THR A 168 10.26 9.17 -11.95
N MET A 169 11.56 9.33 -11.81
CA MET A 169 12.19 10.09 -10.75
C MET A 169 12.91 11.30 -11.36
N GLN A 170 12.43 12.51 -11.07
CA GLN A 170 13.09 13.75 -11.46
C GLN A 170 13.90 14.27 -10.27
N ILE A 171 15.22 14.26 -10.40
CA ILE A 171 16.15 14.74 -9.38
C ILE A 171 16.52 16.18 -9.67
N THR A 172 16.29 17.05 -8.69
CA THR A 172 16.69 18.46 -8.67
C THR A 172 17.69 18.70 -7.55
N LYS A 173 18.12 19.95 -7.32
CA LYS A 173 19.10 20.27 -6.28
C LYS A 173 18.57 20.07 -4.87
N ASP A 174 17.27 20.26 -4.70
CA ASP A 174 16.58 20.38 -3.42
C ASP A 174 15.53 19.28 -3.22
N SER A 175 15.11 18.59 -4.28
CA SER A 175 14.06 17.59 -4.20
C SER A 175 14.16 16.48 -5.25
N ILE A 176 13.59 15.34 -4.90
CA ILE A 176 13.29 14.25 -5.82
C ILE A 176 11.78 14.20 -6.02
N TYR A 177 11.33 14.33 -7.26
CA TYR A 177 9.93 14.19 -7.63
C TYR A 177 9.70 12.80 -8.20
N ILE A 178 8.89 11.98 -7.54
CA ILE A 178 8.58 10.62 -7.96
C ILE A 178 7.17 10.61 -8.51
N THR A 179 7.05 10.36 -9.81
CA THR A 179 5.78 10.23 -10.52
C THR A 179 5.51 8.76 -10.78
N THR A 180 4.40 8.25 -10.26
CA THR A 180 3.90 6.89 -10.51
C THR A 180 2.73 6.96 -11.48
N THR A 181 2.82 6.24 -12.60
CA THR A 181 1.74 6.05 -13.57
C THR A 181 1.44 4.57 -13.72
N VAL A 182 0.30 4.25 -14.33
CA VAL A 182 -0.02 2.87 -14.71
C VAL A 182 0.54 2.55 -16.08
N GLU A 183 1.20 1.40 -16.19
CA GLU A 183 1.68 0.84 -17.45
C GLU A 183 0.89 -0.43 -17.73
N THR A 184 -0.22 -0.29 -18.46
CA THR A 184 -1.20 -1.36 -18.65
C THR A 184 -0.65 -2.60 -19.34
N ASP A 185 0.37 -2.42 -20.17
CA ASP A 185 1.04 -3.50 -20.88
C ASP A 185 1.90 -4.39 -19.95
N ASN A 186 2.28 -3.84 -18.79
CA ASN A 186 3.06 -4.52 -17.75
C ASN A 186 2.20 -4.90 -16.52
N LEU A 187 0.91 -4.57 -16.51
CA LEU A 187 -0.02 -5.08 -15.51
C LEU A 187 -0.13 -6.58 -15.74
N GLU A 188 0.41 -7.38 -14.83
CA GLU A 188 0.05 -8.77 -14.82
C GLU A 188 -1.40 -8.88 -14.39
N PRO A 189 -2.29 -9.38 -15.27
CA PRO A 189 -3.52 -9.90 -14.76
C PRO A 189 -3.10 -11.12 -13.91
N ASN A 190 -3.68 -11.32 -12.73
CA ASN A 190 -3.24 -12.25 -11.66
C ASN A 190 -2.11 -11.73 -10.75
N ASP A 191 -2.51 -11.27 -9.57
CA ASP A 191 -2.40 -12.17 -8.41
C ASP A 191 -3.45 -11.77 -7.37
N VAL A 192 -4.70 -12.23 -7.53
CA VAL A 192 -5.54 -12.36 -6.34
C VAL A 192 -4.79 -13.32 -5.42
N ASN A 193 -4.19 -12.74 -4.40
CA ASN A 193 -3.59 -13.47 -3.32
C ASN A 193 -4.75 -14.08 -2.52
N ILE A 194 -5.21 -15.25 -2.97
CA ILE A 194 -6.33 -15.99 -2.37
C ILE A 194 -6.06 -16.23 -0.89
N GLU A 195 -4.82 -16.52 -0.53
CA GLU A 195 -4.38 -16.62 0.86
C GLU A 195 -4.70 -15.33 1.63
N LYS A 196 -4.29 -14.17 1.11
CA LYS A 196 -4.58 -12.87 1.75
C LYS A 196 -6.07 -12.60 1.89
N ILE A 197 -6.89 -12.98 0.91
CA ILE A 197 -8.36 -12.83 0.99
C ILE A 197 -8.91 -13.74 2.10
N ILE A 198 -8.53 -15.02 2.09
CA ILE A 198 -9.04 -16.00 3.06
C ILE A 198 -8.63 -15.60 4.49
N ASN A 199 -7.38 -15.15 4.68
CA ASN A 199 -6.90 -14.70 5.97
C ASN A 199 -7.51 -13.35 6.38
N ARG A 200 -7.17 -12.26 5.68
CA ARG A 200 -7.51 -10.90 6.14
C ARG A 200 -9.00 -10.59 6.03
N SER A 201 -9.67 -11.10 4.99
CA SER A 201 -11.07 -10.76 4.71
C SER A 201 -12.05 -11.80 5.24
N PHE A 202 -11.79 -13.10 5.06
CA PHE A 202 -12.69 -14.14 5.60
C PHE A 202 -12.36 -14.55 7.04
N GLY A 203 -11.17 -14.24 7.54
CA GLY A 203 -10.76 -14.54 8.91
C GLY A 203 -10.28 -15.98 9.13
N PHE A 204 -9.75 -16.65 8.10
CA PHE A 204 -9.20 -18.00 8.19
C PHE A 204 -7.70 -17.98 7.88
N ASP A 205 -6.84 -18.27 8.87
CA ASP A 205 -5.40 -18.37 8.63
C ASP A 205 -5.03 -19.81 8.24
N ILE A 206 -4.94 -20.09 6.95
CA ILE A 206 -4.70 -21.44 6.42
C ILE A 206 -3.22 -21.67 6.04
N GLY A 207 -2.45 -20.59 5.81
CA GLY A 207 -1.05 -20.63 5.38
C GLY A 207 -0.82 -21.08 3.92
N ASP A 208 0.19 -20.49 3.28
CA ASP A 208 0.51 -20.65 1.85
C ASP A 208 0.64 -22.11 1.37
N ALA A 209 1.33 -22.97 2.12
CA ALA A 209 1.55 -24.37 1.73
C ALA A 209 0.22 -25.16 1.60
N ILE A 210 -0.74 -24.90 2.49
CA ILE A 210 -2.04 -25.57 2.45
C ILE A 210 -2.90 -24.95 1.34
N ILE A 211 -2.88 -23.63 1.15
CA ILE A 211 -3.57 -22.99 0.02
C ILE A 211 -3.11 -23.58 -1.32
N LYS A 212 -1.78 -23.77 -1.50
CA LYS A 212 -1.22 -24.45 -2.68
C LYS A 212 -1.76 -25.86 -2.84
N GLN A 213 -1.84 -26.63 -1.77
CA GLN A 213 -2.41 -27.98 -1.80
C GLN A 213 -3.89 -27.97 -2.19
N LEU A 214 -4.70 -27.07 -1.62
CA LEU A 214 -6.13 -26.94 -1.92
C LEU A 214 -6.39 -26.53 -3.38
N MET A 215 -5.47 -25.77 -3.98
CA MET A 215 -5.51 -25.49 -5.42
C MET A 215 -5.20 -26.72 -6.26
N ILE A 216 -4.20 -27.53 -5.89
CA ILE A 216 -3.85 -28.78 -6.58
C ILE A 216 -5.01 -29.78 -6.50
N GLU A 217 -5.64 -29.88 -5.33
CA GLU A 217 -6.80 -30.75 -5.08
C GLU A 217 -8.09 -30.21 -5.71
N ASN A 218 -8.04 -29.03 -6.34
CA ASN A 218 -9.19 -28.36 -6.95
C ASN A 218 -10.32 -28.00 -5.96
N THR A 219 -10.02 -27.93 -4.67
CA THR A 219 -10.90 -27.41 -3.63
C THR A 219 -11.06 -25.89 -3.78
N ILE A 220 -9.97 -25.22 -4.17
CA ILE A 220 -9.95 -23.82 -4.59
C ILE A 220 -9.62 -23.78 -6.07
N LYS A 221 -10.42 -23.10 -6.89
CA LYS A 221 -10.13 -22.95 -8.33
C LYS A 221 -10.15 -21.49 -8.74
N LYS A 222 -9.23 -21.09 -9.63
CA LYS A 222 -9.31 -19.81 -10.34
C LYS A 222 -10.17 -20.02 -11.58
N GLU A 223 -11.25 -19.25 -11.73
CA GLU A 223 -12.33 -19.53 -12.70
C GLU A 223 -12.25 -18.64 -13.93
N SER A 224 -12.07 -17.33 -13.75
CA SER A 224 -11.91 -16.37 -14.85
C SER A 224 -11.01 -15.23 -14.45
N LYS A 225 -10.44 -14.60 -15.47
CA LYS A 225 -9.43 -13.56 -15.35
C LYS A 225 -9.59 -12.59 -16.51
N ASP A 226 -10.16 -11.43 -16.19
CA ASP A 226 -10.19 -10.26 -17.04
C ASP A 226 -9.37 -9.14 -16.42
N PHE A 227 -9.17 -8.06 -17.17
CA PHE A 227 -8.45 -6.89 -16.67
C PHE A 227 -9.15 -6.32 -15.42
N LEU A 228 -8.44 -6.33 -14.28
CA LEU A 228 -8.94 -5.90 -12.97
C LEU A 228 -10.21 -6.62 -12.46
N LYS A 229 -10.60 -7.74 -13.08
CA LYS A 229 -11.68 -8.60 -12.61
C LYS A 229 -11.19 -10.04 -12.55
N GLN A 230 -11.36 -10.67 -11.41
CA GLN A 230 -10.90 -12.03 -11.18
C GLN A 230 -11.99 -12.79 -10.46
N SER A 231 -12.08 -14.09 -10.71
CA SER A 231 -12.98 -14.96 -9.97
C SER A 231 -12.31 -16.24 -9.53
N PHE A 232 -12.71 -16.71 -8.36
CA PHE A 232 -12.25 -17.98 -7.81
C PHE A 232 -13.41 -18.68 -7.10
N SER A 233 -13.38 -20.00 -7.05
CA SER A 233 -14.32 -20.80 -6.30
C SER A 233 -13.65 -21.47 -5.11
N ILE A 234 -14.43 -21.67 -4.05
CA ILE A 234 -14.08 -22.52 -2.90
C ILE A 234 -15.22 -23.53 -2.76
N GLY A 235 -14.93 -24.81 -3.02
CA GLY A 235 -15.97 -25.82 -3.18
C GLY A 235 -16.94 -25.45 -4.31
N ASN A 236 -18.21 -25.24 -3.97
CA ASN A 236 -19.26 -24.87 -4.92
C ASN A 236 -19.60 -23.37 -4.93
N GLN A 237 -18.93 -22.55 -4.11
CA GLN A 237 -19.20 -21.13 -4.01
C GLN A 237 -18.24 -20.31 -4.88
N LEU A 238 -18.80 -19.48 -5.77
CA LEU A 238 -18.03 -18.53 -6.60
C LEU A 238 -17.85 -17.19 -5.87
N PHE A 239 -16.65 -16.64 -5.95
CA PHE A 239 -16.30 -15.30 -5.52
C PHE A 239 -15.78 -14.50 -6.72
N GLU A 240 -16.28 -13.28 -6.87
CA GLU A 240 -15.83 -12.34 -7.90
C GLU A 240 -15.21 -11.13 -7.22
N VAL A 241 -13.98 -10.80 -7.63
CA VAL A 241 -13.21 -9.66 -7.14
C VAL A 241 -13.02 -8.69 -8.31
N THR A 242 -13.41 -7.45 -8.10
CA THR A 242 -13.22 -6.37 -9.07
C THR A 242 -12.43 -5.24 -8.44
N SER A 243 -11.48 -4.70 -9.18
CA SER A 243 -10.58 -3.65 -8.75
C SER A 243 -10.74 -2.44 -9.66
N THR A 244 -10.74 -1.26 -9.07
CA THR A 244 -10.90 0.02 -9.76
C THR A 244 -9.89 1.00 -9.17
N PRO A 245 -8.61 0.87 -9.53
CA PRO A 245 -7.58 1.82 -9.16
C PRO A 245 -7.73 3.12 -9.96
N LYS A 246 -7.44 4.25 -9.31
CA LYS A 246 -7.32 5.59 -9.89
C LYS A 246 -6.09 6.28 -9.30
N PHE A 247 -5.21 6.76 -10.17
CA PHE A 247 -4.00 7.47 -9.77
C PHE A 247 -4.10 8.91 -10.24
N ASP A 248 -4.28 9.83 -9.31
CA ASP A 248 -4.37 11.25 -9.63
C ASP A 248 -3.51 12.08 -8.68
N ALA A 249 -3.51 13.40 -8.89
CA ALA A 249 -2.73 14.33 -8.07
C ALA A 249 -3.07 14.27 -6.57
N THR A 250 -4.19 13.64 -6.19
CA THR A 250 -4.64 13.54 -4.80
C THR A 250 -4.17 12.27 -4.10
N GLY A 251 -3.59 11.31 -4.84
CA GLY A 251 -3.07 10.06 -4.30
C GLY A 251 -3.38 8.83 -5.17
N MET A 252 -3.04 7.68 -4.62
CA MET A 252 -3.48 6.37 -5.12
C MET A 252 -4.83 6.05 -4.49
N ASN A 253 -5.88 6.05 -5.30
CA ASN A 253 -7.23 5.70 -4.90
C ASN A 253 -7.54 4.28 -5.40
N TYR A 254 -8.00 3.40 -4.53
CA TYR A 254 -8.26 2.01 -4.85
C TYR A 254 -9.63 1.61 -4.35
N ILE A 255 -10.49 1.16 -5.26
CA ILE A 255 -11.77 0.55 -4.92
C ILE A 255 -11.69 -0.93 -5.26
N SER A 256 -11.85 -1.80 -4.26
CA SER A 256 -11.93 -3.25 -4.46
C SER A 256 -13.28 -3.75 -3.99
N THR A 257 -13.96 -4.50 -4.84
CA THR A 257 -15.25 -5.09 -4.52
C THR A 257 -15.15 -6.60 -4.62
N ILE A 258 -15.51 -7.29 -3.54
CA ILE A 258 -15.67 -8.75 -3.52
C ILE A 258 -17.15 -9.07 -3.42
N SER A 259 -17.61 -10.00 -4.25
CA SER A 259 -19.00 -10.43 -4.28
C SER A 259 -19.13 -11.94 -4.34
N SER A 260 -20.19 -12.45 -3.74
CA SER A 260 -20.56 -13.86 -3.79
C SER A 260 -22.03 -14.02 -3.41
N ASN A 261 -22.75 -14.91 -4.10
CA ASN A 261 -24.15 -15.24 -3.81
C ASN A 261 -25.08 -14.02 -3.71
N GLY A 262 -24.89 -13.03 -4.58
CA GLY A 262 -25.70 -11.81 -4.61
C GLY A 262 -25.40 -10.80 -3.49
N LYS A 263 -24.42 -11.07 -2.62
CA LYS A 263 -23.89 -10.11 -1.66
C LYS A 263 -22.59 -9.49 -2.18
N THR A 264 -22.35 -8.25 -1.80
CA THR A 264 -21.22 -7.46 -2.27
C THR A 264 -20.63 -6.65 -1.12
N CYS A 265 -19.31 -6.66 -0.99
CA CYS A 265 -18.55 -5.88 -0.03
C CYS A 265 -17.52 -5.04 -0.78
N THR A 266 -17.47 -3.73 -0.49
CA THR A 266 -16.58 -2.78 -1.17
C THR A 266 -15.62 -2.15 -0.18
N ASN A 267 -14.33 -2.27 -0.50
CA ASN A 267 -13.25 -1.54 0.13
C ASN A 267 -12.93 -0.31 -0.71
N THR A 268 -12.75 0.83 -0.03
CA THR A 268 -12.22 2.07 -0.58
C THR A 268 -10.97 2.42 0.21
N GLN A 269 -9.84 2.55 -0.47
CA GLN A 269 -8.57 2.91 0.13
C GLN A 269 -7.96 4.07 -0.65
N ARG A 270 -7.50 5.10 0.06
CA ARG A 270 -6.75 6.23 -0.49
C ARG A 270 -5.42 6.33 0.24
N LEU A 271 -4.34 6.35 -0.53
CA LEU A 271 -2.97 6.40 -0.05
C LEU A 271 -2.25 7.61 -0.66
N GLY A 272 -1.40 8.27 0.10
CA GLY A 272 -0.56 9.36 -0.41
C GLY A 272 0.51 9.79 0.59
N PHE A 273 1.28 10.80 0.20
CA PHE A 273 2.40 11.36 0.96
C PHE A 273 2.04 12.75 1.50
N ILE A 274 2.56 13.09 2.67
CA ILE A 274 2.37 14.43 3.25
C ILE A 274 3.37 15.39 2.64
N ASN A 275 2.86 16.43 1.99
CA ASN A 275 3.67 17.57 1.55
C ASN A 275 3.53 18.75 2.53
N GLU A 276 4.36 19.77 2.34
CA GLU A 276 4.36 20.97 3.18
C GLU A 276 2.97 21.62 3.29
N LYS A 277 2.22 21.68 2.19
CA LYS A 277 0.87 22.27 2.17
C LYS A 277 -0.09 21.48 3.06
N LEU A 278 -0.15 20.17 2.88
CA LEU A 278 -1.00 19.28 3.69
C LEU A 278 -0.61 19.35 5.17
N CYS A 279 0.69 19.38 5.48
CA CYS A 279 1.17 19.51 6.86
C CYS A 279 0.66 20.78 7.56
N LYS A 280 0.54 21.88 6.81
CA LYS A 280 0.12 23.19 7.35
C LYS A 280 -1.40 23.39 7.37
N GLU A 281 -2.13 22.75 6.45
CA GLU A 281 -3.55 23.05 6.23
C GLU A 281 -4.50 21.95 6.73
N GLU A 282 -4.04 20.70 6.82
CA GLU A 282 -4.91 19.57 7.18
C GLU A 282 -5.06 19.38 8.71
N THR A 283 -6.06 18.58 9.08
CA THR A 283 -6.35 18.28 10.49
C THR A 283 -5.40 17.25 11.08
N ALA A 284 -5.27 17.25 12.40
CA ALA A 284 -4.52 16.20 13.11
C ALA A 284 -5.09 14.80 12.84
N GLU A 285 -6.42 14.66 12.73
CA GLU A 285 -7.05 13.37 12.40
C GLU A 285 -6.63 12.87 11.02
N PHE A 286 -6.56 13.75 10.02
CA PHE A 286 -6.07 13.41 8.69
C PHE A 286 -4.59 13.03 8.71
N LEU A 287 -3.74 13.86 9.32
CA LEU A 287 -2.29 13.63 9.36
C LEU A 287 -1.93 12.38 10.17
N LEU A 288 -2.76 11.96 11.12
CA LEU A 288 -2.53 10.74 11.91
C LEU A 288 -3.21 9.50 11.34
N SER A 289 -3.93 9.62 10.22
CA SER A 289 -4.81 8.55 9.73
C SER A 289 -4.07 7.25 9.39
N ALA A 290 -2.84 7.35 8.87
CA ALA A 290 -1.99 6.19 8.62
C ALA A 290 -1.33 5.67 9.90
N ARG A 291 -0.81 6.59 10.73
CA ARG A 291 -0.07 6.27 11.96
C ARG A 291 -0.89 5.43 12.90
N ASP A 292 -2.13 5.85 13.17
CA ASP A 292 -2.96 5.22 14.20
C ASP A 292 -3.56 3.88 13.73
N LYS A 293 -3.43 3.55 12.43
CA LYS A 293 -3.91 2.30 11.81
C LYS A 293 -2.80 1.31 11.46
N SER A 294 -1.54 1.65 11.71
CA SER A 294 -0.40 0.79 11.39
C SER A 294 -0.27 -0.34 12.42
N ASP A 295 -0.21 -1.59 11.94
CA ASP A 295 0.10 -2.76 12.76
C ASP A 295 1.57 -2.76 13.24
N ASP A 296 2.45 -1.99 12.58
CA ASP A 296 3.89 -1.86 12.89
C ASP A 296 4.15 -0.79 13.98
N GLN A 297 3.45 -0.91 15.12
CA GLN A 297 3.37 0.07 16.20
C GLN A 297 4.74 0.52 16.80
N SER A 298 5.84 -0.19 16.53
CA SER A 298 7.17 0.10 17.07
C SER A 298 7.86 1.32 16.45
N TYR A 299 7.47 1.76 15.25
CA TYR A 299 8.08 2.91 14.55
C TYR A 299 7.37 4.26 14.81
N TYR A 300 6.30 4.29 15.62
CA TYR A 300 5.26 5.34 15.50
C TYR A 300 4.98 6.17 16.75
N LYS A 301 5.74 6.02 17.84
CA LYS A 301 5.42 6.75 19.08
C LYS A 301 5.68 8.25 18.98
N GLU A 302 6.73 8.67 18.29
CA GLU A 302 7.18 10.06 18.14
C GLU A 302 7.93 10.16 16.79
N GLY A 303 7.64 11.16 15.96
CA GLY A 303 8.31 11.28 14.65
C GLY A 303 7.48 11.92 13.52
N PRO A 304 8.03 11.95 12.30
CA PRO A 304 7.37 12.51 11.13
C PRO A 304 6.19 11.67 10.67
N VAL A 305 5.23 12.34 10.06
CA VAL A 305 4.18 11.73 9.26
C VAL A 305 4.63 11.73 7.81
N GLU A 306 4.88 10.54 7.27
CA GLU A 306 5.37 10.36 5.90
C GLU A 306 4.23 10.26 4.87
N GLY A 307 3.05 9.81 5.29
CA GLY A 307 1.91 9.62 4.41
C GLY A 307 0.59 9.42 5.15
N PHE A 308 -0.46 9.20 4.37
CA PHE A 308 -1.81 8.96 4.87
C PHE A 308 -2.42 7.71 4.22
N SER A 309 -3.27 7.05 5.00
CA SER A 309 -4.07 5.91 4.57
C SER A 309 -5.48 6.13 5.10
N ILE A 310 -6.42 6.32 4.19
CA ILE A 310 -7.84 6.53 4.52
C ILE A 310 -8.62 5.44 3.81
N GLY A 311 -9.36 4.67 4.58
CA GLY A 311 -10.20 3.61 4.05
C GLY A 311 -11.12 3.01 5.10
N ASN A 312 -11.92 2.05 4.64
CA ASN A 312 -12.96 1.36 5.41
C ASN A 312 -12.64 -0.13 5.58
N ASP A 313 -11.36 -0.47 5.82
CA ASP A 313 -10.89 -1.85 5.90
C ASP A 313 -11.64 -2.67 6.96
N ASP A 314 -11.97 -2.06 8.11
CA ASP A 314 -12.71 -2.72 9.19
C ASP A 314 -14.15 -3.07 8.78
N GLU A 315 -14.88 -2.10 8.20
CA GLU A 315 -16.23 -2.32 7.68
C GLU A 315 -16.22 -3.33 6.53
N PHE A 316 -15.23 -3.23 5.66
CA PHE A 316 -15.04 -4.15 4.54
C PHE A 316 -14.80 -5.57 5.04
N ASN A 317 -13.87 -5.78 5.96
CA ASN A 317 -13.55 -7.12 6.49
C ASN A 317 -14.73 -7.68 7.28
N LYS A 318 -15.46 -6.85 8.03
CA LYS A 318 -16.69 -7.27 8.71
C LYS A 318 -17.74 -7.76 7.71
N CYS A 319 -17.96 -7.03 6.61
CA CYS A 319 -18.84 -7.46 5.53
C CYS A 319 -18.34 -8.75 4.87
N ALA A 320 -17.04 -8.82 4.54
CA ALA A 320 -16.45 -9.93 3.79
C ALA A 320 -16.51 -11.26 4.55
N LYS A 321 -16.41 -11.25 5.88
CA LYS A 321 -16.60 -12.43 6.75
C LYS A 321 -17.99 -13.07 6.63
N GLU A 322 -18.98 -12.33 6.14
CA GLU A 322 -20.34 -12.82 5.91
C GLU A 322 -20.58 -13.37 4.49
N LEU A 323 -19.59 -13.26 3.60
CA LEU A 323 -19.70 -13.76 2.23
C LEU A 323 -19.63 -15.29 2.13
N PRO A 324 -18.71 -16.00 2.82
CA PRO A 324 -18.68 -17.46 2.76
C PRO A 324 -19.97 -18.09 3.28
N THR A 325 -20.50 -19.09 2.58
CA THR A 325 -21.60 -19.92 3.09
C THR A 325 -21.13 -20.78 4.26
N GLU A 326 -22.05 -21.37 5.04
CA GLU A 326 -21.67 -22.30 6.11
C GLU A 326 -20.89 -23.51 5.59
N GLU A 327 -21.21 -24.00 4.39
CA GLU A 327 -20.48 -25.07 3.71
C GLU A 327 -19.03 -24.66 3.42
N THR A 328 -18.83 -23.46 2.85
CA THR A 328 -17.50 -22.91 2.60
C THR A 328 -16.75 -22.67 3.91
N LYS A 329 -17.40 -22.15 4.95
CA LYS A 329 -16.77 -21.97 6.26
C LYS A 329 -16.33 -23.30 6.86
N GLN A 330 -17.15 -24.34 6.79
CA GLN A 330 -16.77 -25.69 7.26
C GLN A 330 -15.56 -26.22 6.50
N LEU A 331 -15.54 -26.02 5.18
CA LEU A 331 -14.43 -26.41 4.32
C LEU A 331 -13.13 -25.67 4.67
N LEU A 332 -13.19 -24.39 5.04
CA LEU A 332 -12.02 -23.60 5.42
C LEU A 332 -11.56 -23.90 6.85
N ARG A 333 -12.49 -24.09 7.80
CA ARG A 333 -12.19 -24.34 9.22
C ARG A 333 -11.28 -25.53 9.46
N GLN A 334 -11.43 -26.61 8.69
CA GLN A 334 -10.61 -27.81 8.84
C GLN A 334 -9.11 -27.57 8.55
N TYR A 335 -8.77 -26.44 7.92
CA TYR A 335 -7.41 -26.07 7.54
C TYR A 335 -6.89 -24.82 8.26
N SER A 336 -7.76 -24.12 9.01
CA SER A 336 -7.36 -22.92 9.75
C SER A 336 -6.45 -23.29 10.91
N ARG A 337 -5.39 -22.53 11.09
CA ARG A 337 -4.63 -22.49 12.35
C ARG A 337 -5.52 -21.86 13.41
N GLU A 338 -5.54 -22.44 14.61
CA GLU A 338 -6.18 -21.86 15.79
C GLU A 338 -5.33 -20.71 16.36
#